data_AF-X1U9X0-F1
#
_entry.id   AF-X1U9X0-F1
#
_cell.length_a   1.000
_cell.length_b   1.000
_cell.length_c   1.000
_cell.angle_alpha   90.00
_cell.angle_beta   90.00
_cell.angle_gamma   90.00
#
_symmetry.space_group_name_H-M   'P 1'
#
loop_
_entity.id
_entity.type
_entity.pdbx_description
1 polymer ?
#
loop_
_entity_poly.entity_id
_entity_poly.type
_entity_poly.pdbx_seq_one_letter_code
_entity_poly.pdbx_strand_id
1 'polypeptide(L)'
;MIIVSRHNVYPVDVEDVLHTHPKVAEAAVIGVPDKTRGEVVKAFISLKKGGAATEAEIKRFCRERLADYKVPNVARKDYQRKEVMCH
;
A
#
# COMPACT_ATOMS: atom_id res chain seq x y z
N MET A 1 2.84 -13.43 -3.25
CA MET A 1 1.53 -13.40 -3.94
C MET A 1 0.45 -13.36 -2.87
N ILE A 2 -0.60 -12.55 -3.07
CA ILE A 2 -1.73 -12.38 -2.14
C ILE A 2 -3.00 -12.87 -2.86
N ILE A 3 -3.87 -13.62 -2.19
CA ILE A 3 -5.10 -14.15 -2.79
C ILE A 3 -6.31 -13.38 -2.28
N VAL A 4 -6.83 -12.46 -3.09
CA VAL A 4 -8.00 -11.65 -2.75
C VAL A 4 -9.22 -12.20 -3.47
N SER A 5 -10.15 -12.85 -2.77
CA SER A 5 -11.40 -13.37 -3.34
C SER A 5 -11.18 -14.15 -4.65
N ARG A 6 -10.25 -15.12 -4.63
CA ARG A 6 -9.82 -15.95 -5.80
C ARG A 6 -9.03 -15.23 -6.90
N HIS A 7 -8.60 -13.98 -6.67
CA HIS A 7 -7.74 -13.25 -7.59
C HIS A 7 -6.31 -13.21 -7.07
N ASN A 8 -5.36 -13.42 -7.98
CA ASN A 8 -3.94 -13.28 -7.68
C ASN A 8 -3.56 -11.80 -7.73
N VAL A 9 -3.08 -11.30 -6.60
CA VAL A 9 -2.51 -9.95 -6.50
C VAL A 9 -1.03 -10.06 -6.20
N TYR A 10 -0.22 -9.46 -7.06
CA TYR A 10 1.22 -9.35 -6.84
C TYR A 10 1.49 -8.01 -6.15
N PRO A 11 2.14 -8.01 -4.96
CA PRO A 11 2.47 -6.78 -4.24
C PRO A 11 3.23 -5.78 -5.11
N VAL A 12 4.17 -6.27 -5.91
CA VAL A 12 5.00 -5.45 -6.81
C VAL A 12 4.16 -4.59 -7.78
N ASP A 13 3.05 -5.12 -8.32
CA ASP A 13 2.16 -4.32 -9.21
C ASP A 13 1.59 -3.10 -8.47
N VAL A 14 1.25 -3.29 -7.19
CA VAL A 14 0.62 -2.26 -6.35
C VAL A 14 1.70 -1.28 -5.86
N GLU A 15 2.88 -1.79 -5.51
CA GLU A 15 4.05 -0.99 -5.12
C GLU A 15 4.52 -0.08 -6.25
N ASP A 16 4.66 -0.61 -7.47
CA ASP A 16 5.05 0.17 -8.65
C ASP A 16 4.07 1.34 -8.88
N VAL A 17 2.76 1.07 -8.82
CA VAL A 17 1.77 2.15 -8.91
C VAL A 17 1.96 3.15 -7.78
N LEU A 18 2.09 2.71 -6.53
CA LEU A 18 2.29 3.62 -5.39
C LEU A 18 3.57 4.46 -5.50
N HIS A 19 4.67 3.92 -6.02
CA HIS A 19 5.93 4.63 -6.23
C HIS A 19 5.83 5.70 -7.33
N THR A 20 4.91 5.56 -8.29
CA THR A 20 4.64 6.62 -9.28
C THR A 20 3.91 7.84 -8.69
N HIS A 21 3.37 7.74 -7.48
CA HIS A 21 2.67 8.85 -6.85
C HIS A 21 3.66 9.93 -6.38
N PRO A 22 3.51 11.21 -6.79
CA PRO A 22 4.54 12.24 -6.59
C PRO A 22 4.86 12.53 -5.12
N LYS A 23 3.90 12.29 -4.22
CA LYS A 23 4.05 12.52 -2.76
C LYS A 23 4.57 11.30 -1.99
N VAL A 24 4.67 10.12 -2.61
CA VAL A 24 5.14 8.89 -1.96
C VAL A 24 6.66 8.83 -2.03
N ALA A 25 7.31 8.61 -0.89
CA ALA A 25 8.74 8.34 -0.82
C ALA A 25 9.01 6.84 -0.92
N GLU A 26 8.30 6.06 -0.10
CA GLU A 26 8.38 4.60 -0.08
C GLU A 26 7.00 4.00 0.13
N ALA A 27 6.79 2.82 -0.45
CA ALA A 27 5.58 2.03 -0.29
C ALA A 27 5.97 0.57 -0.14
N ALA A 28 5.30 -0.12 0.78
CA ALA A 28 5.42 -1.56 0.98
C ALA A 28 4.03 -2.17 1.04
N VAL A 29 3.81 -3.27 0.32
CA VAL A 29 2.50 -3.91 0.20
C VAL A 29 2.55 -5.34 0.74
N ILE A 30 1.59 -5.67 1.61
CA ILE A 30 1.46 -7.01 2.18
C ILE A 30 0.02 -7.53 2.08
N GLY A 31 -0.14 -8.84 2.10
CA GLY A 31 -1.44 -9.48 2.33
C GLY A 31 -1.73 -9.51 3.82
N VAL A 32 -2.97 -9.19 4.19
CA VAL A 32 -3.46 -9.40 5.55
C VAL A 32 -4.72 -10.26 5.52
N PRO A 33 -4.91 -11.17 6.50
CA PRO A 33 -6.10 -12.00 6.55
C PRO A 33 -7.35 -11.15 6.71
N ASP A 34 -8.39 -11.49 5.95
CA ASP A 34 -9.69 -10.84 5.97
C ASP A 34 -10.81 -11.87 6.08
N LYS A 35 -11.76 -11.63 6.98
CA LYS A 35 -12.85 -12.59 7.28
C LYS A 35 -13.79 -12.83 6.09
N THR A 36 -13.86 -11.89 5.15
CA THR A 36 -14.80 -11.94 4.01
C THR A 36 -14.12 -12.33 2.70
N ARG A 37 -12.89 -11.88 2.48
CA ARG A 37 -12.16 -12.04 1.21
C ARG A 37 -11.04 -13.07 1.27
N GLY A 38 -10.80 -13.67 2.43
CA GLY A 38 -9.66 -14.55 2.69
C GLY A 38 -8.43 -13.71 3.02
N GLU A 39 -7.93 -12.94 2.05
CA GLU A 39 -6.89 -11.93 2.25
C GLU A 39 -7.29 -10.61 1.58
N VAL A 40 -6.73 -9.52 2.07
CA VAL A 40 -6.80 -8.20 1.44
C VAL A 40 -5.41 -7.58 1.37
N VAL A 41 -5.23 -6.70 0.39
CA VAL A 41 -3.98 -5.97 0.21
C VAL A 41 -3.94 -4.79 1.19
N LYS A 42 -2.84 -4.67 1.93
CA LYS A 42 -2.56 -3.54 2.81
C LYS A 42 -1.28 -2.85 2.39
N ALA A 43 -1.34 -1.54 2.20
CA ALA A 43 -0.20 -0.72 1.80
C ALA A 43 0.27 0.15 2.96
N PHE A 44 1.56 0.12 3.26
CA PHE A 44 2.24 1.03 4.16
C PHE A 44 2.99 2.05 3.34
N ILE A 45 2.77 3.33 3.62
CA ILE A 45 3.28 4.41 2.79
C ILE A 45 4.02 5.41 3.66
N SER A 46 5.26 5.70 3.26
CA SER A 46 6.04 6.82 3.73
C SER A 46 5.95 7.96 2.71
N LEU A 47 5.64 9.16 3.19
CA LEU A 47 5.52 10.34 2.32
C LEU A 47 6.86 11.06 2.22
N LYS A 48 7.06 11.77 1.11
CA LYS A 48 8.22 12.66 0.96
C LYS A 48 8.19 13.76 2.03
N LYS A 49 9.37 14.28 2.39
CA LYS A 49 9.52 15.36 3.37
C LYS A 49 8.67 16.57 2.97
N GLY A 50 7.76 16.99 3.85
CA GLY A 50 6.81 18.08 3.58
C GLY A 50 5.62 17.71 2.69
N GLY A 51 5.53 16.45 2.23
CA GLY A 51 4.41 15.93 1.47
C GLY A 51 3.24 15.54 2.37
N ALA A 52 2.03 15.96 1.99
CA ALA A 52 0.79 15.52 2.63
C ALA A 52 -0.10 14.82 1.60
N ALA A 53 -0.39 13.54 1.85
CA ALA A 53 -1.38 12.78 1.11
C ALA A 53 -2.33 12.11 2.09
N THR A 54 -3.62 12.20 1.82
CA THR A 54 -4.66 11.50 2.55
C THR A 54 -4.80 10.07 2.02
N GLU A 55 -5.31 9.16 2.87
CA GLU A 55 -5.62 7.79 2.44
C GLU A 55 -6.61 7.77 1.26
N ALA A 56 -7.56 8.71 1.24
CA ALA A 56 -8.53 8.85 0.16
C ALA A 56 -7.88 9.26 -1.17
N GLU A 57 -6.91 10.20 -1.15
CA GLU A 57 -6.14 10.58 -2.34
C GLU A 57 -5.38 9.38 -2.90
N ILE A 58 -4.67 8.64 -2.05
CA ILE A 58 -3.91 7.45 -2.47
C ILE A 58 -4.84 6.37 -3.02
N LYS A 59 -5.93 6.06 -2.31
CA LYS A 59 -6.91 5.06 -2.78
C LYS A 59 -7.52 5.46 -4.12
N ARG A 60 -7.83 6.75 -4.33
CA ARG A 60 -8.31 7.25 -5.62
C ARG A 60 -7.27 7.04 -6.71
N PHE A 61 -6.02 7.44 -6.46
CA PHE A 61 -4.92 7.26 -7.40
C PHE A 61 -4.73 5.79 -7.82
N CYS A 62 -4.83 4.87 -6.86
CA CYS A 62 -4.76 3.44 -7.13
C CYS A 62 -5.96 2.94 -7.93
N ARG A 63 -7.19 3.38 -7.62
CA ARG A 63 -8.41 3.00 -8.38
C ARG A 63 -8.37 3.41 -9.85
N GLU A 64 -7.68 4.51 -10.17
CA GLU A 64 -7.53 4.96 -11.56
C GLU A 64 -6.54 4.11 -12.37
N ARG A 65 -5.70 3.30 -11.71
CA ARG A 65 -4.58 2.55 -12.34
C ARG A 65 -4.64 1.04 -12.13
N LEU A 66 -5.38 0.59 -11.12
CA LEU A 66 -5.49 -0.81 -10.72
C LEU A 66 -6.94 -1.25 -10.73
N ALA A 67 -7.17 -2.55 -10.95
CA ALA A 67 -8.49 -3.14 -10.75
C ALA A 67 -8.93 -3.01 -9.27
N ASP A 68 -10.24 -2.90 -9.03
CA ASP A 68 -10.78 -2.60 -7.69
C ASP A 68 -10.31 -3.58 -6.60
N TYR A 69 -10.19 -4.87 -6.93
CA TYR A 69 -9.71 -5.90 -6.01
C TYR A 69 -8.20 -5.81 -5.67
N LYS A 70 -7.41 -5.06 -6.44
CA LYS A 70 -5.99 -4.77 -6.16
C LYS A 70 -5.80 -3.49 -5.32
N VAL A 71 -6.84 -2.69 -5.14
CA VAL A 71 -6.73 -1.41 -4.42
C VAL A 71 -6.45 -1.68 -2.95
N PRO A 72 -5.31 -1.19 -2.41
CA PRO A 72 -4.92 -1.51 -1.06
C PRO A 72 -5.71 -0.72 -0.02
N ASN A 73 -5.90 -1.32 1.14
CA ASN A 73 -6.16 -0.57 2.36
C ASN A 73 -4.88 0.13 2.78
N VAL A 74 -4.87 1.45 2.61
CA VAL A 74 -3.73 2.28 3.00
C VAL A 74 -3.67 2.34 4.52
N ALA A 75 -2.48 2.16 5.07
CA ALA A 75 -2.18 2.44 6.46
C ALA A 75 -1.08 3.51 6.50
N ARG A 76 -1.41 4.67 7.05
CA ARG A 76 -0.42 5.72 7.27
C ARG A 76 0.37 5.36 8.53
N LYS A 77 1.57 4.81 8.34
CA LYS A 77 2.58 4.84 9.39
C LYS A 77 3.57 5.90 8.99
N ASP A 78 3.59 6.99 9.74
CA ASP A 78 4.76 7.86 9.79
C ASP A 78 5.90 6.97 10.30
N TYR A 79 6.62 6.34 9.37
CA TYR A 79 7.74 5.46 9.66
C TYR A 79 8.92 6.36 10.05
N GLN A 80 8.79 7.05 11.18
CA GLN A 80 9.92 7.55 11.94
C GLN A 80 10.76 6.32 12.21
N ARG A 81 11.88 6.19 11.49
CA ARG A 81 12.96 5.22 11.71
C ARG A 81 12.91 4.69 13.13
N LYS A 82 12.29 3.53 13.37
CA LYS A 82 12.63 2.76 14.55
C LYS A 82 13.97 2.16 14.20
N GLU A 83 15.01 2.84 14.63
CA GLU A 83 16.39 2.39 14.62
C GLU A 83 16.39 0.91 14.99
N VAL A 84 16.65 0.05 14.00
CA VAL A 84 17.14 -1.30 14.27
C VAL A 84 18.59 -1.10 14.69
N MET A 85 18.78 -0.63 15.93
CA MET A 85 20.04 -0.87 16.65
C MET A 85 20.07 -2.37 16.90
N CYS A 86 20.64 -3.10 15.95
CA CYS A 86 21.23 -4.39 16.22
C CYS A 86 22.53 -4.09 16.97
N HIS A 87 22.52 -4.25 18.29
CA HIS A 87 23.71 -4.35 19.12
C HIS A 87 23.83 -5.80 19.59
#